data_AF-A0A8T4DW70-F1
#
_entry.id   AF-A0A8T4DW70-F1
#
_cell.length_a   1.000
_cell.length_b   1.000
_cell.length_c   1.000
_cell.angle_alpha   90.00
_cell.angle_beta   90.00
_cell.angle_gamma   90.00
#
_symmetry.space_group_name_H-M   'P 1'
#
loop_
_entity.id
_entity.type
_entity.pdbx_description
1 polymer ?
#
loop_
_entity_poly.entity_id
_entity_poly.type
_entity_poly.pdbx_seq_one_letter_code
_entity_poly.pdbx_strand_id
1 'polypeptide(L)'
;TSAIGIFELNVSVIMDRKKISRKKTSIILTFILFLVGLPAALSYTSLDLNVAGMKILDLMDESLGTMGLPIMALFIALVFTWFMDNKVLSKQVSDSKHWQFIVLTATKYVIPVILILVIISSLILRF
;
A
#
# COMPACT_ATOMS: atom_id res chain seq x y z
N THR A 1 -8.25 9.88 -12.00
CA THR A 1 -8.54 10.27 -10.60
C THR A 1 -7.69 9.52 -9.58
N SER A 2 -7.53 8.19 -9.68
CA SER A 2 -6.76 7.39 -8.70
C SER A 2 -5.28 7.78 -8.55
N ALA A 3 -4.59 8.06 -9.66
CA ALA A 3 -3.18 8.48 -9.65
C ALA A 3 -2.96 9.79 -8.86
N ILE A 4 -3.91 10.72 -8.93
CA ILE A 4 -3.83 12.00 -8.19
C ILE A 4 -3.95 11.74 -6.69
N GLY A 5 -4.83 10.83 -6.26
CA GLY A 5 -5.00 10.48 -4.85
C GLY A 5 -3.73 9.89 -4.23
N ILE A 6 -3.13 8.88 -4.89
CA ILE A 6 -1.89 8.26 -4.40
C ILE A 6 -0.73 9.27 -4.37
N PHE A 7 -0.65 10.15 -5.37
CA PHE A 7 0.39 11.17 -5.41
C PHE A 7 0.22 12.22 -4.30
N GLU A 8 -1.00 12.71 -4.07
CA GLU A 8 -1.27 13.74 -3.07
C GLU A 8 -0.99 13.25 -1.63
N LEU A 9 -1.24 11.96 -1.35
CA LEU A 9 -0.88 11.35 -0.06
C LEU A 9 0.63 11.42 0.21
N ASN A 10 1.47 11.20 -0.81
CA ASN A 10 2.92 11.31 -0.67
C ASN A 10 3.35 12.78 -0.51
N VAL A 11 2.72 13.70 -1.25
CA VAL A 11 2.97 15.14 -1.14
C VAL A 11 2.66 15.64 0.27
N SER A 12 1.51 15.28 0.84
CA SER A 12 1.08 15.74 2.17
C SER A 12 2.03 15.26 3.27
N VAL A 13 2.42 13.98 3.26
CA VAL A 13 3.36 13.42 4.23
C VAL A 13 4.71 14.14 4.20
N ILE A 14 5.24 14.45 3.03
CA ILE A 14 6.52 15.15 2.90
C ILE A 14 6.39 16.62 3.31
N MET A 15 5.28 17.28 2.95
CA MET A 15 5.01 18.64 3.39
C MET A 15 4.96 18.75 4.92
N ASP A 16 4.26 17.83 5.59
CA ASP A 16 4.13 17.84 7.05
C ASP A 16 5.48 17.59 7.73
N ARG A 17 6.30 16.70 7.18
CA ARG A 17 7.60 16.34 7.76
C ARG A 17 8.70 17.36 7.50
N LYS A 18 8.75 17.95 6.30
CA LYS A 18 9.83 18.87 5.88
C LYS A 18 9.42 20.35 5.87
N LYS A 19 8.13 20.67 6.10
CA LYS A 19 7.55 22.04 6.06
C LYS A 19 7.88 22.80 4.76
N ILE A 20 7.97 22.09 3.65
CA ILE A 20 8.24 22.65 2.31
C ILE A 20 6.90 23.01 1.64
N SER A 21 6.91 24.01 0.74
CA SER A 21 5.70 24.39 -0.01
C SER A 21 5.24 23.30 -0.99
N ARG A 22 3.91 23.15 -1.14
CA ARG A 22 3.27 22.14 -2.00
C ARG A 22 3.85 22.10 -3.41
N LYS A 23 4.01 23.27 -4.04
CA LYS A 23 4.54 23.39 -5.41
C LYS A 23 5.94 22.79 -5.53
N LYS A 24 6.84 23.03 -4.56
CA LYS A 24 8.18 22.47 -4.58
C LYS A 24 8.16 20.95 -4.37
N THR A 25 7.37 20.47 -3.41
CA THR A 25 7.24 19.02 -3.13
C THR A 25 6.69 18.25 -4.32
N SER A 26 5.63 18.75 -4.96
CA SER A 26 5.04 18.12 -6.14
C SER A 26 6.03 18.05 -7.31
N ILE A 27 6.78 19.13 -7.59
CA ILE A 27 7.77 19.11 -8.69
C ILE A 27 8.87 18.06 -8.42
N ILE A 28 9.40 18.01 -7.19
CA ILE A 28 10.44 17.05 -6.82
C ILE A 28 9.92 15.61 -6.96
N LEU A 29 8.74 15.32 -6.41
CA LEU A 29 8.15 13.98 -6.50
C LEU A 29 7.83 13.56 -7.93
N THR A 30 7.30 14.47 -8.76
CA THR A 30 7.07 14.18 -10.18
C THR A 30 8.38 13.88 -10.90
N PHE A 31 9.45 14.60 -10.62
CA PHE A 31 10.75 14.36 -11.23
C PHE A 31 11.31 12.98 -10.82
N ILE A 32 11.22 12.62 -9.55
CA ILE A 32 11.62 11.29 -9.06
C ILE A 32 10.77 10.20 -9.72
N LEU A 33 9.45 10.39 -9.77
CA LEU A 33 8.52 9.44 -10.39
C LEU A 33 8.83 9.26 -11.88
N PHE A 34 9.19 10.33 -12.58
CA PHE A 34 9.62 10.25 -13.97
C PHE A 34 10.90 9.44 -14.12
N LEU A 35 11.93 9.71 -13.31
CA LEU A 35 13.19 8.96 -13.35
C LEU A 35 13.03 7.47 -13.05
N VAL A 36 12.15 7.11 -12.11
CA VAL A 36 11.88 5.71 -11.76
C VAL A 36 10.91 5.05 -12.76
N GLY A 37 9.95 5.80 -13.28
CA GLY A 37 8.95 5.32 -14.23
C GLY A 37 9.53 5.08 -15.63
N LEU A 38 10.56 5.84 -16.02
CA LEU A 38 11.26 5.64 -17.30
C LEU A 38 11.80 4.21 -17.47
N PRO A 39 12.69 3.67 -16.63
CA PRO A 39 13.20 2.31 -16.80
C PRO A 39 12.09 1.26 -16.75
N ALA A 40 11.06 1.47 -15.93
CA ALA A 40 9.89 0.59 -15.88
C ALA A 40 9.14 0.58 -17.22
N ALA A 41 8.85 1.74 -17.81
CA ALA A 41 8.18 1.85 -19.10
C ALA A 41 9.04 1.31 -20.27
N LEU A 42 10.36 1.55 -20.24
CA LEU A 42 11.28 1.08 -21.26
C LEU A 42 11.48 -0.45 -21.23
N SER A 43 11.23 -1.12 -20.10
CA SER A 43 11.35 -2.59 -19.99
C SER A 43 10.43 -3.38 -20.92
N TYR A 44 9.36 -2.74 -21.41
CA TYR A 44 8.43 -3.32 -22.37
C TYR A 44 8.70 -2.93 -23.83
N THR A 45 9.71 -2.10 -24.08
CA THR A 45 10.15 -1.70 -25.42
C THR A 45 11.29 -2.63 -25.89
N SER A 46 11.69 -2.52 -27.15
CA SER A 46 12.77 -3.30 -27.79
C SER A 46 14.14 -3.25 -27.11
N LEU A 47 14.29 -2.44 -26.05
CA LEU A 47 15.48 -2.39 -25.20
C LEU A 47 15.57 -3.58 -24.23
N ASP A 48 14.47 -4.35 -24.06
CA ASP A 48 14.42 -5.62 -23.33
C ASP A 48 15.14 -5.54 -21.97
N LEU A 49 14.88 -4.44 -21.24
CA LEU A 49 15.51 -4.15 -19.95
C LEU A 49 14.98 -5.14 -18.91
N ASN A 50 15.69 -6.27 -18.84
CA ASN A 50 15.38 -7.38 -17.97
C ASN A 50 16.39 -7.43 -16.83
N VAL A 51 15.90 -7.58 -15.61
CA VAL A 51 16.71 -7.84 -14.42
C VAL A 51 16.38 -9.26 -13.99
N ALA A 52 17.39 -10.13 -13.89
CA ALA A 52 17.21 -11.53 -13.51
C ALA A 52 16.20 -12.33 -14.39
N GLY A 53 16.02 -11.96 -15.67
CA GLY A 53 15.11 -12.64 -16.60
C GLY A 53 13.65 -12.18 -16.53
N MET A 54 13.34 -11.19 -15.69
CA MET A 54 12.02 -10.57 -15.60
C MET A 54 12.11 -9.08 -15.98
N LYS A 55 11.05 -8.55 -16.60
CA LYS A 55 10.98 -7.12 -16.92
C LYS A 55 10.96 -6.30 -15.63
N ILE A 56 11.61 -5.15 -15.63
CA ILE A 56 11.69 -4.27 -14.46
C ILE A 56 10.30 -3.91 -13.92
N LEU A 57 9.35 -3.61 -14.81
CA LEU A 57 7.99 -3.27 -14.38
C LEU A 57 7.29 -4.47 -13.73
N ASP A 58 7.53 -5.69 -14.20
CA ASP A 58 6.92 -6.90 -13.62
C ASP A 58 7.50 -7.20 -12.23
N LEU A 59 8.81 -7.02 -12.05
CA LEU A 59 9.44 -7.12 -10.74
C LEU A 59 8.88 -6.10 -9.74
N MET A 60 8.64 -4.87 -10.20
CA MET A 60 8.03 -3.83 -9.36
C MET A 60 6.58 -4.16 -9.01
N ASP A 61 5.79 -4.63 -9.97
CA ASP A 61 4.38 -4.98 -9.74
C ASP A 61 4.24 -6.21 -8.83
N GLU A 62 5.08 -7.20 -9.02
CA GLU A 62 5.05 -8.41 -8.20
C GLU A 62 5.47 -8.11 -6.75
N SER A 63 6.56 -7.37 -6.57
CA SER A 63 7.07 -7.03 -5.23
C SER A 63 6.12 -6.12 -4.47
N LEU A 64 5.57 -5.07 -5.09
CA LEU A 64 4.76 -4.07 -4.39
C LEU A 64 3.25 -4.32 -4.51
N GLY A 65 2.77 -4.71 -5.69
CA GLY A 65 1.35 -4.96 -5.96
C GLY A 65 0.89 -6.31 -5.42
N THR A 66 1.57 -7.38 -5.79
CA THR A 66 1.13 -8.74 -5.42
C THR A 66 1.51 -9.12 -3.99
N MET A 67 2.76 -8.90 -3.59
CA MET A 67 3.23 -9.24 -2.23
C MET A 67 3.13 -8.07 -1.25
N GLY A 68 3.50 -6.86 -1.69
CA GLY A 68 3.57 -5.68 -0.83
C GLY A 68 2.21 -5.27 -0.25
N LEU A 69 1.15 -5.24 -1.07
CA LEU A 69 -0.19 -4.84 -0.62
C LEU A 69 -0.75 -5.70 0.54
N PRO A 70 -0.81 -7.04 0.44
CA PRO A 70 -1.34 -7.86 1.55
C PRO A 70 -0.45 -7.78 2.79
N ILE A 71 0.87 -7.66 2.64
CA ILE A 71 1.80 -7.47 3.77
C ILE A 71 1.52 -6.13 4.47
N MET A 72 1.40 -5.03 3.71
CA MET A 72 1.08 -3.71 4.27
C MET A 72 -0.29 -3.72 4.96
N ALA A 73 -1.31 -4.33 4.33
CA ALA A 73 -2.63 -4.47 4.91
C ALA A 73 -2.59 -5.25 6.23
N LEU A 74 -1.77 -6.31 6.31
CA LEU A 74 -1.60 -7.11 7.52
C LEU A 74 -0.98 -6.28 8.65
N PHE A 75 0.06 -5.50 8.35
CA PHE A 75 0.66 -4.59 9.33
C PHE A 75 -0.33 -3.53 9.81
N ILE A 76 -1.10 -2.92 8.91
CA ILE A 76 -2.12 -1.94 9.28
C ILE A 76 -3.16 -2.60 10.19
N ALA A 77 -3.69 -3.76 9.81
CA ALA A 77 -4.69 -4.48 10.60
C ALA A 77 -4.16 -4.83 12.00
N LEU A 78 -2.92 -5.31 12.10
CA LEU A 78 -2.29 -5.67 13.36
C LEU A 78 -2.02 -4.45 14.24
N VAL A 79 -1.47 -3.37 13.67
CA VAL A 79 -1.18 -2.14 14.39
C VAL A 79 -2.46 -1.49 14.92
N PHE A 80 -3.47 -1.33 14.08
CA PHE A 80 -4.73 -0.72 14.50
C PHE A 80 -5.46 -1.56 15.54
N THR A 81 -5.46 -2.88 15.41
CA THR A 81 -6.17 -3.76 16.34
C THR A 81 -5.47 -3.91 17.69
N TRP A 82 -4.14 -3.93 17.71
CA TRP A 82 -3.38 -4.27 18.91
C TRP A 82 -2.84 -3.05 19.65
N PHE A 83 -2.51 -1.96 18.95
CA PHE A 83 -1.97 -0.75 19.57
C PHE A 83 -3.00 0.34 19.82
N MET A 84 -4.15 0.33 19.12
CA MET A 84 -5.17 1.37 19.29
C MET A 84 -6.30 0.93 20.22
N ASP A 85 -6.78 1.87 21.03
CA ASP A 85 -7.86 1.60 21.99
C ASP A 85 -9.15 1.22 21.25
N ASN A 86 -9.69 0.04 21.55
CA ASN A 86 -10.92 -0.47 20.91
C ASN A 86 -12.10 0.49 21.04
N LYS A 87 -12.13 1.31 22.11
CA LYS A 87 -13.18 2.33 22.33
C LYS A 87 -13.08 3.52 21.37
N VAL A 88 -11.86 3.91 20.99
CA VAL A 88 -11.63 4.98 20.01
C VAL A 88 -12.00 4.49 18.61
N LEU A 89 -11.61 3.25 18.29
CA LEU A 89 -11.99 2.58 17.05
C LEU A 89 -13.50 2.41 16.91
N SER A 90 -14.18 1.91 17.95
CA SER A 90 -15.61 1.63 17.90
C SER A 90 -16.42 2.90 17.63
N LYS A 91 -16.01 4.02 18.22
CA LYS A 91 -16.66 5.33 18.03
C LYS A 91 -16.48 5.89 16.61
N GLN A 92 -15.43 5.51 15.90
CA GLN A 92 -15.17 5.93 14.52
C GLN A 92 -15.97 5.11 13.48
N VAL A 93 -16.42 3.90 13.84
CA VAL A 93 -17.10 2.99 12.90
C VAL A 93 -18.58 3.31 12.76
N SER A 94 -19.32 3.39 13.85
CA SER A 94 -20.77 3.62 13.86
C SER A 94 -21.24 3.93 15.28
N ASP A 95 -22.37 4.61 15.47
CA ASP A 95 -22.98 4.80 16.79
C ASP A 95 -23.66 3.53 17.33
N SER A 96 -23.93 2.54 16.47
CA SER A 96 -24.59 1.29 16.87
C SER A 96 -23.61 0.27 17.47
N LYS A 97 -23.85 -0.12 18.74
CA LYS A 97 -23.02 -1.09 19.49
C LYS A 97 -22.92 -2.47 18.81
N HIS A 98 -23.96 -2.93 18.11
CA HIS A 98 -23.93 -4.20 17.39
C HIS A 98 -22.98 -4.17 16.18
N TRP A 99 -23.06 -3.11 15.37
CA TRP A 99 -22.18 -2.93 14.22
C TRP A 99 -20.73 -2.73 14.64
N GLN A 100 -20.49 -1.99 15.73
CA GLN A 100 -19.15 -1.85 16.32
C GLN A 100 -18.54 -3.21 16.68
N PHE A 101 -19.28 -4.07 17.38
CA PHE A 101 -18.77 -5.37 17.81
C PHE A 101 -18.44 -6.28 16.62
N ILE A 102 -19.30 -6.33 15.60
CA ILE A 102 -19.09 -7.13 14.40
C ILE A 102 -17.84 -6.65 13.64
N VAL A 103 -17.73 -5.35 13.38
CA VAL A 103 -16.62 -4.77 12.60
C VAL A 103 -15.29 -4.91 13.34
N LEU A 104 -15.26 -4.70 14.65
CA LEU A 104 -14.04 -4.88 15.45
C LEU A 104 -13.60 -6.34 15.50
N THR A 105 -14.54 -7.26 15.68
CA THR A 105 -14.24 -8.70 15.71
C THR A 105 -13.77 -9.19 14.34
N ALA A 106 -14.41 -8.73 13.26
CA ALA A 106 -13.99 -9.03 11.90
C ALA A 106 -12.59 -8.48 11.61
N THR A 107 -12.31 -7.23 11.96
CA THR A 107 -11.01 -6.60 11.74
C THR A 107 -9.90 -7.23 12.57
N LYS A 108 -10.21 -7.73 13.77
CA LYS A 108 -9.25 -8.36 14.67
C LYS A 108 -8.90 -9.80 14.32
N TYR A 109 -9.87 -10.58 13.82
CA TYR A 109 -9.71 -12.01 13.60
C TYR A 109 -9.86 -12.42 12.15
N VAL A 110 -10.93 -11.99 11.48
CA VAL A 110 -11.26 -12.42 10.12
C VAL A 110 -10.28 -11.84 9.10
N ILE A 111 -10.04 -10.52 9.15
CA ILE A 111 -9.17 -9.83 8.20
C ILE A 111 -7.72 -10.34 8.26
N PRO A 112 -7.06 -10.45 9.43
CA PRO A 112 -5.68 -10.94 9.51
C PRO A 112 -5.55 -12.40 9.05
N VAL A 113 -6.53 -13.26 9.37
CA VAL A 113 -6.53 -14.66 8.93
C VAL A 113 -6.64 -14.75 7.40
N ILE A 114 -7.55 -14.00 6.78
CA ILE A 114 -7.68 -13.96 5.32
C ILE A 114 -6.39 -13.43 4.67
N LEU A 115 -5.79 -12.37 5.21
CA LEU A 115 -4.54 -11.81 4.67
C LEU A 115 -3.38 -12.80 4.76
N ILE A 116 -3.25 -13.53 5.87
CA ILE A 116 -2.25 -14.59 6.02
C ILE A 116 -2.48 -15.70 4.98
N LEU A 117 -3.74 -16.13 4.78
CA LEU A 117 -4.08 -17.12 3.76
C LEU A 117 -3.74 -16.64 2.34
N VAL A 118 -4.00 -15.38 2.02
CA VAL A 118 -3.67 -14.79 0.72
C VAL A 118 -2.15 -14.76 0.51
N ILE A 119 -1.38 -14.38 1.53
CA ILE A 119 0.09 -14.36 1.46
C ILE A 119 0.63 -15.77 1.25
N ILE A 120 0.14 -16.77 2.00
CA ILE A 120 0.55 -18.17 1.86
C ILE A 120 0.17 -18.72 0.48
N SER A 121 -1.06 -18.46 0.01
CA SER A 121 -1.51 -18.88 -1.31
C SER A 121 -0.67 -18.28 -2.43
N SER A 122 -0.36 -16.98 -2.34
CA SER A 122 0.51 -16.28 -3.27
C SER A 122 1.93 -16.87 -3.30
N LEU A 123 2.45 -17.31 -2.15
CA LEU A 123 3.74 -17.99 -2.07
C LEU A 123 3.69 -19.40 -2.69
N ILE A 124 2.63 -20.18 -2.40
CA ILE A 124 2.48 -21.55 -2.90
C ILE A 124 2.26 -21.59 -4.40
N LEU A 125 1.38 -20.75 -4.95
CA LEU A 125 1.11 -20.69 -6.40
C LEU A 125 2.32 -20.25 -7.23
N ARG A 126 3.32 -19.66 -6.58
CA ARG A 126 4.54 -19.15 -7.20
C ARG A 126 5.70 -20.17 -7.20
N PHE A 127 5.61 -21.23 -6.38
CA PHE A 127 6.53 -22.37 -6.40
C PHE A 127 5.96 -23.51 -7.25
#